data_AF-A0A1Y2HVT8-F1
#
_entry.id   AF-A0A1Y2HVT8-F1
#
_cell.length_a   1.000
_cell.length_b   1.000
_cell.length_c   1.000
_cell.angle_alpha   90.00
_cell.angle_beta   90.00
_cell.angle_gamma   90.00
#
_symmetry.space_group_name_H-M   'P 1'
#
loop_
_entity.id
_entity.type
_entity.pdbx_description
1 polymer ?
#
loop_
_entity_poly.entity_id
_entity_poly.type
_entity_poly.pdbx_seq_one_letter_code
_entity_poly.pdbx_strand_id
1 'polypeptide(L)' 'MDDGLPPGPRKTCGSCGTTKSAQSTWRTGWRDHITLCNQCGLRYNRNGKIHCRHCNYIPTKSEAVGNDPVCRQCHQM' A
#
# COMPACT_ATOMS: atom_id res chain seq x y z
N MET A 1 21.69 -4.92 -26.28
CA MET A 1 22.35 -5.24 -25.01
C MET A 1 21.52 -4.54 -23.95
N ASP A 2 20.82 -5.34 -23.14
CA ASP A 2 19.91 -4.89 -22.09
C ASP A 2 20.67 -3.97 -21.12
N ASP A 3 20.25 -2.71 -21.05
CA ASP A 3 20.93 -1.63 -20.33
C ASP A 3 20.83 -1.92 -18.82
N GLY A 4 21.91 -2.51 -18.29
CA GLY A 4 22.09 -2.94 -16.91
C GLY A 4 22.17 -1.76 -15.94
N LEU A 5 21.04 -1.09 -15.73
CA LEU A 5 20.87 -0.21 -14.59
C LEU A 5 20.95 -1.06 -13.31
N PRO A 6 21.81 -0.72 -12.32
CA PRO A 6 21.83 -1.44 -11.05
C PRO A 6 20.40 -1.41 -10.50
N PRO A 7 19.88 -2.53 -9.94
CA PRO A 7 18.57 -2.51 -9.33
C PRO A 7 18.66 -1.50 -8.19
N GLY A 8 18.10 -0.31 -8.41
CA GLY A 8 17.92 0.69 -7.38
C GLY A 8 17.22 0.03 -6.17
N PRO A 9 17.30 0.64 -4.98
CA PRO A 9 16.77 0.03 -3.75
C PRO A 9 15.40 -0.57 -4.03
N ARG A 10 15.29 -1.90 -3.82
CA ARG A 10 14.10 -2.67 -4.18
C ARG A 10 12.94 -2.15 -3.33
N LYS A 11 12.17 -1.21 -3.88
CA LYS A 11 11.01 -0.65 -3.22
C LYS A 11 10.02 -1.77 -2.98
N THR A 12 9.46 -1.80 -1.77
CA THR A 12 8.48 -2.79 -1.35
C THR A 12 7.26 -2.06 -0.83
N CYS A 13 6.08 -2.45 -1.30
CA CYS A 13 4.84 -1.85 -0.83
C CYS A 13 4.62 -2.20 0.64
N GLY A 14 4.52 -1.19 1.51
CA GLY A 14 4.29 -1.37 2.94
C GLY A 14 2.92 -1.97 3.30
N SER A 15 2.01 -2.13 2.33
CA SER A 15 0.68 -2.72 2.54
C SER A 15 0.57 -4.14 1.99
N CYS A 16 0.89 -4.37 0.71
CA CYS A 16 0.74 -5.68 0.06
C CYS A 16 2.06 -6.42 -0.19
N GLY A 17 3.21 -5.84 0.20
CA GLY A 17 4.51 -6.48 0.03
C GLY A 17 5.01 -6.58 -1.42
N THR A 18 4.29 -6.06 -2.42
CA THR A 18 4.75 -6.15 -3.81
C THR A 18 6.06 -5.38 -4.00
N THR A 19 7.00 -6.02 -4.69
CA THR A 19 8.27 -5.43 -5.15
C THR A 19 8.18 -4.91 -6.60
N LYS A 20 7.03 -5.14 -7.25
CA LYS A 20 6.71 -4.66 -8.60
C LYS A 20 5.50 -3.73 -8.51
N SER A 21 5.65 -2.49 -8.96
CA SER A 21 4.52 -1.56 -9.11
C SER A 21 4.22 -1.37 -10.59
N ALA A 22 2.94 -1.31 -10.95
CA ALA A 22 2.54 -0.96 -12.31
C ALA A 22 3.16 0.39 -12.70
N GLN A 23 3.77 0.45 -13.89
CA GLN A 23 4.44 1.65 -14.42
C GLN A 23 5.61 2.17 -13.55
N SER A 24 6.16 1.36 -12.64
CA SER A 24 7.20 1.79 -11.69
C SER A 24 6.81 3.01 -10.83
N THR A 25 5.49 3.31 -10.75
CA THR A 25 4.97 4.43 -9.95
C THR A 25 4.85 4.00 -8.50
N TRP A 26 5.58 4.68 -7.62
CA TRP A 26 5.54 4.48 -6.18
C TRP A 26 4.94 5.70 -5.51
N ARG A 27 4.13 5.49 -4.47
CA ARG A 27 3.40 6.54 -3.74
C ARG A 27 3.89 6.58 -2.30
N THR A 28 3.85 7.75 -1.65
CA THR A 28 4.12 7.88 -0.21
C THR A 28 2.98 7.29 0.61
N GLY A 29 3.30 6.56 1.69
CA GLY A 29 2.35 5.97 2.63
C GLY A 29 2.02 6.86 3.83
N TRP A 30 1.65 6.23 4.95
CA TRP A 30 1.31 6.91 6.21
C TRP A 30 2.52 7.48 6.98
N ARG A 31 3.74 7.15 6.57
CA ARG A 31 5.00 7.74 7.06
C ARG A 31 5.92 7.96 5.87
N ASP A 32 6.87 8.89 5.99
CA ASP A 32 7.77 9.27 4.89
C ASP A 32 8.64 8.12 4.36
N HIS A 33 8.99 7.17 5.23
CA HIS A 33 9.77 5.98 4.85
C HIS A 33 8.91 4.84 4.27
N ILE A 34 7.58 4.93 4.37
CA ILE A 34 6.69 3.90 3.84
C ILE A 34 6.36 4.25 2.40
N THR A 35 6.66 3.31 1.50
CA THR A 35 6.28 3.39 0.09
C THR A 35 5.12 2.44 -0.19
N LEU A 36 4.21 2.86 -1.06
CA LEU A 36 3.07 2.07 -1.53
C LEU A 36 3.18 1.87 -3.03
N CYS A 37 2.74 0.71 -3.52
CA CYS A 37 2.53 0.51 -4.94
C CYS A 37 1.36 1.39 -5.43
N ASN A 38 1.21 1.53 -6.74
CA ASN A 38 0.18 2.40 -7.31
C ASN A 38 -1.23 2.04 -6.83
N GLN A 39 -1.58 0.74 -6.81
CA GLN A 39 -2.92 0.30 -6.40
C GLN A 39 -3.20 0.60 -4.92
N CYS A 40 -2.26 0.31 -4.02
CA CYS A 40 -2.40 0.59 -2.60
C CYS A 40 -2.44 2.10 -2.33
N GLY A 41 -1.54 2.87 -2.95
CA GLY A 41 -1.48 4.33 -2.78
C GLY A 41 -2.74 5.05 -3.28
N LEU A 42 -3.33 4.59 -4.38
CA LEU A 42 -4.61 5.13 -4.86
C LEU A 42 -5.76 4.86 -3.89
N ARG A 43 -5.84 3.64 -3.34
CA ARG A 43 -6.84 3.30 -2.30
C ARG A 43 -6.64 4.15 -1.04
N TYR A 44 -5.39 4.27 -0.59
CA TYR A 44 -5.03 5.03 0.60
C TYR A 44 -5.46 6.50 0.48
N ASN A 45 -5.15 7.15 -0.65
CA ASN A 45 -5.55 8.54 -0.88
C ASN A 45 -7.06 8.70 -1.03
N ARG A 46 -7.73 7.79 -1.74
CA ARG A 46 -9.18 7.88 -1.99
C ARG A 46 -10.03 7.67 -0.74
N ASN A 47 -9.53 6.88 0.22
CA ASN A 47 -10.25 6.49 1.42
C ASN A 47 -9.87 7.32 2.65
N GLY A 48 -9.30 8.51 2.46
CA GLY A 48 -8.98 9.41 3.57
C GLY A 48 -7.77 8.96 4.40
N LYS A 49 -6.79 8.29 3.77
CA LYS A 49 -5.52 7.88 4.40
C LYS A 49 -5.69 6.85 5.54
N ILE A 50 -6.64 5.94 5.38
CA ILE A 50 -6.91 4.85 6.34
C ILE A 50 -6.11 3.59 5.97
N HIS A 51 -5.57 2.92 6.99
CA HIS A 51 -4.96 1.60 6.92
C HIS A 51 -5.13 0.87 8.26
N CYS A 52 -5.05 -0.46 8.26
CA CYS A 52 -5.03 -1.27 9.47
C CYS A 52 -3.69 -1.06 10.20
N ARG A 53 -3.74 -0.79 11.51
CA ARG A 53 -2.54 -0.59 12.33
C ARG A 53 -1.76 -1.87 12.65
N HIS A 54 -2.39 -3.03 12.47
CA HIS A 54 -1.78 -4.33 12.76
C HIS A 54 -1.05 -4.91 11.55
N CYS A 55 -1.72 -4.98 10.39
CA CYS A 55 -1.15 -5.60 9.18
C CYS A 55 -0.89 -4.63 8.03
N ASN A 56 -1.10 -3.32 8.22
CA ASN A 56 -0.91 -2.29 7.20
C ASN A 56 -1.81 -2.43 5.96
N TYR A 57 -2.86 -3.24 6.05
CA TYR A 57 -3.84 -3.40 4.98
C TYR A 57 -4.57 -2.08 4.71
N ILE A 58 -4.67 -1.71 3.43
CA ILE A 58 -5.42 -0.54 2.99
C ILE A 58 -6.79 -1.01 2.48
N PRO A 59 -7.89 -0.71 3.19
CA PRO A 59 -9.23 -1.13 2.80
C PRO A 59 -9.64 -0.51 1.47
N THR A 60 -10.55 -1.17 0.76
CA THR A 60 -11.29 -0.60 -0.37
C THR A 60 -12.35 0.40 0.12
N LYS A 61 -12.93 1.17 -0.82
CA LYS A 61 -13.92 2.21 -0.46
C LYS A 61 -15.10 1.64 0.32
N SER A 62 -15.60 0.47 -0.07
CA SER A 62 -16.73 -0.17 0.60
C SER A 62 -16.37 -0.70 2.00
N GLU A 63 -15.10 -1.06 2.22
CA GLU A 63 -14.61 -1.53 3.52
C GLU A 63 -14.32 -0.37 4.49
N ALA A 64 -13.80 0.75 3.98
CA ALA A 64 -13.47 1.93 4.79
C ALA A 64 -14.70 2.68 5.34
N VAL A 65 -15.86 2.52 4.69
CA VAL A 65 -17.14 3.16 5.08
C VAL A 65 -18.03 2.20 5.91
N GLY A 66 -17.57 0.96 6.14
CA GLY A 66 -18.31 0.00 6.95
C GLY A 66 -18.24 0.31 8.45
N ASN A 67 -19.30 -0.06 9.18
CA ASN A 67 -19.32 -0.04 10.66
C ASN A 67 -18.46 -1.16 11.29
N ASP A 68 -17.67 -1.89 10.51
CA ASP A 68 -16.90 -3.01 10.99
C ASP A 68 -15.48 -2.54 11.37
N PRO A 69 -15.14 -2.47 12.66
CA PRO A 69 -13.81 -2.06 13.09
C PRO A 69 -12.76 -3.14 12.80
N VAL A 70 -13.17 -4.34 12.38
CA VAL A 70 -12.27 -5.48 12.19
C VAL A 70 -11.65 -5.45 10.80
N CYS A 71 -10.33 -5.45 10.74
CA CYS A 71 -9.60 -5.55 9.48
C CYS A 71 -9.85 -6.90 8.81
N ARG A 72 -10.34 -6.92 7.56
CA ARG A 72 -10.60 -8.16 6.82
C ARG A 72 -9.35 -8.97 6.41
N GLN A 73 -8.16 -8.40 6.57
CA GLN A 73 -6.91 -9.09 6.21
C GLN A 73 -6.30 -9.86 7.39
N CYS A 74 -6.34 -9.29 8.60
CA CYS A 74 -5.76 -9.92 9.80
C CYS A 74 -6.80 -10.24 10.88
N HIS A 75 -8.07 -9.87 10.66
CA HIS A 75 -9.17 -9.99 11.62
C HIS A 75 -8.89 -9.36 12.99
N GLN A 76 -8.05 -8.31 13.01
CA GLN A 76 -7.74 -7.52 14.21
C GLN A 76 -8.38 -6.13 14.12
N MET A 77 -8.71 -5.56 15.28
CA MET A 77 -9.18 -4.19 15.46
C MET A 77 -8.02 -3.19 15.61
#